data_AF-A0A356UAL3-F1
#
_entry.id   AF-A0A356UAL3-F1
#
_cell.length_a   1.000
_cell.length_b   1.000
_cell.length_c   1.000
_cell.angle_alpha   90.00
_cell.angle_beta   90.00
_cell.angle_gamma   90.00
#
_symmetry.space_group_name_H-M   'P 1'
#
loop_
_entity.id
_entity.type
_entity.pdbx_description
1 polymer ?
#
loop_
_entity_poly.entity_id
_entity_poly.type
_entity_poly.pdbx_seq_one_letter_code
_entity_poly.pdbx_strand_id
1 'polypeptide(L)'
;MTFFHAILLGAVQGLTEFLPVSSSGHLVIFQHILGVQESPLTFDVMLHMGTLLAVFVAFWDDIVDILKKPFTRMTYLIVVG
;
A
#
# COMPACT_ATOMS: atom_id res chain seq x y z
N MET A 1 20.10 0.99 5.56
CA MET A 1 18.91 1.85 5.59
C MET A 1 19.06 2.88 6.72
N THR A 2 19.10 4.17 6.39
CA THR A 2 18.99 5.22 7.44
C THR A 2 17.52 5.64 7.59
N PHE A 3 17.20 6.37 8.66
CA PHE A 3 15.84 6.87 8.89
C PHE A 3 15.33 7.73 7.71
N PHE A 4 16.21 8.53 7.10
CA PHE A 4 15.89 9.31 5.91
C PHE A 4 15.50 8.44 4.71
N HIS A 5 16.23 7.34 4.47
CA HIS A 5 15.90 6.38 3.42
C HIS A 5 14.53 5.73 3.66
N ALA A 6 14.23 5.39 4.91
CA ALA A 6 12.95 4.78 5.27
C ALA A 6 11.76 5.73 5.02
N ILE A 7 11.91 7.01 5.36
CA ILE A 7 10.89 8.03 5.06
C ILE A 7 10.70 8.17 3.54
N LEU A 8 11.79 8.27 2.79
CA LEU A 8 11.72 8.49 1.34
C LEU A 8 11.09 7.28 0.63
N LEU A 9 11.52 6.06 0.95
CA LEU A 9 10.94 4.83 0.40
C LEU A 9 9.48 4.65 0.82
N GLY A 10 9.13 5.00 2.07
CA GLY A 10 7.74 4.99 2.52
C GLY A 10 6.86 6.00 1.77
N ALA A 11 7.39 7.19 1.46
CA ALA A 11 6.69 8.16 0.63
C ALA A 11 6.50 7.65 -0.81
N VAL A 12 7.54 7.04 -1.40
CA VAL A 12 7.45 6.42 -2.73
C VAL A 12 6.39 5.32 -2.75
N GLN A 13 6.39 4.40 -1.77
CA GLN A 13 5.35 3.37 -1.67
C GLN A 13 3.96 4.01 -1.53
N GLY A 14 3.79 4.94 -0.59
CA GLY A 14 2.50 5.58 -0.32
C GLY A 14 1.93 6.30 -1.54
N LEU A 15 2.78 6.90 -2.38
CA LEU A 15 2.36 7.56 -3.61
C LEU A 15 2.08 6.58 -4.75
N THR A 16 2.88 5.52 -4.88
CA THR A 16 2.82 4.61 -6.04
C THR A 16 1.87 3.44 -5.86
N GLU A 17 1.55 3.04 -4.63
CA GLU A 17 0.66 1.89 -4.37
C GLU A 17 -0.75 2.09 -4.91
N PHE A 18 -1.26 3.32 -4.85
CA PHE A 18 -2.61 3.65 -5.32
C PHE A 18 -2.67 3.96 -6.83
N LEU A 19 -1.52 3.99 -7.49
CA LEU A 19 -1.40 4.26 -8.92
C LEU A 19 -1.08 2.94 -9.67
N PRO A 20 -1.61 2.73 -10.89
CA PRO A 20 -1.36 1.54 -11.69
C PRO A 20 0.03 1.59 -12.36
N VAL A 21 1.09 1.74 -11.55
CA VAL A 21 2.47 2.00 -12.01
C VAL A 21 3.51 1.03 -11.45
N SER A 22 3.08 -0.02 -10.73
CA SER A 22 3.95 -0.99 -10.03
C SER A 22 4.82 -0.33 -8.94
N SER A 23 4.32 -0.33 -7.71
CA SER A 23 4.99 0.23 -6.52
C SER A 23 6.30 -0.49 -6.18
N SER A 24 6.32 -1.82 -6.28
CA SER A 24 7.51 -2.64 -6.03
C SER A 24 8.67 -2.30 -6.98
N GLY A 25 8.39 -2.06 -8.26
CA GLY A 25 9.39 -1.63 -9.22
C GLY A 25 10.00 -0.27 -8.86
N HIS A 26 9.18 0.68 -8.43
CA HIS A 26 9.65 1.99 -7.98
C HIS A 26 10.49 1.89 -6.71
N LEU A 27 10.12 1.05 -5.74
CA LEU A 27 10.94 0.81 -4.55
C LEU A 27 12.33 0.29 -4.91
N VAL A 28 12.44 -0.71 -5.78
CA VAL A 28 13.74 -1.27 -6.21
C VAL A 28 14.61 -0.21 -6.90
N ILE A 29 14.02 0.59 -7.80
CA ILE A 29 14.72 1.68 -8.49
C ILE A 29 15.26 2.70 -7.50
N PHE A 30 14.43 3.15 -6.55
CA PHE A 30 14.85 4.14 -5.55
C PHE A 30 15.88 3.57 -4.57
N GLN A 31 15.77 2.29 -4.17
CA GLN A 31 16.80 1.63 -3.34
C GLN A 31 18.15 1.62 -4.05
N HIS A 32 18.17 1.30 -5.35
CA HIS A 32 19.38 1.31 -6.17
C HIS A 32 19.99 2.73 -6.30
N ILE A 33 19.17 3.74 -6.57
CA ILE A 33 19.61 5.15 -6.68
C ILE A 33 20.19 5.66 -5.37
N LEU A 34 19.59 5.29 -4.25
CA LEU A 34 20.04 5.69 -2.91
C LEU A 34 21.23 4.86 -2.42
N GLY A 35 21.71 3.90 -3.21
CA GLY A 35 22.82 3.01 -2.86
C GLY A 35 22.51 2.12 -1.66
N VAL A 36 21.24 1.86 -1.37
CA VAL A 36 20.88 0.93 -0.31
C VAL A 36 20.81 -0.47 -0.89
N GLN A 37 21.52 -1.39 -0.25
CA GLN A 37 21.34 -2.82 -0.53
C GLN A 37 19.86 -3.18 -0.34
N GLU A 38 19.39 -4.18 -1.10
CA GLU A 38 17.99 -4.58 -1.13
C GLU A 38 17.37 -4.54 0.26
N SER A 39 16.22 -3.86 0.36
CA SER A 39 15.55 -3.75 1.65
C SER A 39 15.23 -5.16 2.16
N PRO A 40 15.28 -5.38 3.48
CA PRO A 40 14.76 -6.61 4.04
C PRO A 40 13.30 -6.79 3.58
N LEU A 41 12.91 -8.00 3.18
CA LEU A 41 11.51 -8.32 2.83
C LEU A 41 10.51 -7.82 3.87
N THR A 42 10.89 -7.86 5.15
CA THR A 42 10.09 -7.35 6.26
C THR A 42 9.81 -5.85 6.16
N PHE A 43 10.74 -5.05 5.64
CA PHE A 43 10.53 -3.62 5.41
C PHE A 43 9.49 -3.38 4.30
N ASP A 44 9.63 -4.04 3.16
CA ASP A 44 8.66 -3.90 2.06
C ASP A 44 7.25 -4.34 2.48
N VAL A 45 7.15 -5.43 3.24
CA VAL A 45 5.86 -5.88 3.81
C VAL A 45 5.28 -4.82 4.75
N MET A 46 6.10 -4.22 5.62
CA MET A 46 5.63 -3.16 6.53
C MET A 46 5.17 -1.91 5.78
N LEU A 47 5.82 -1.56 4.66
CA LEU A 47 5.37 -0.47 3.81
C LEU A 47 3.99 -0.77 3.18
N HIS A 48 3.78 -1.99 2.68
CA HIS A 48 2.46 -2.41 2.18
C HIS A 48 1.40 -2.48 3.30
N MET A 49 1.77 -2.85 4.52
CA MET A 49 0.86 -2.77 5.67
C MET A 49 0.46 -1.32 5.96
N GLY A 50 1.39 -0.37 5.81
CA GLY A 50 1.10 1.05 5.94
C GLY A 50 0.06 1.54 4.92
N THR A 51 0.19 1.15 3.66
CA THR A 51 -0.77 1.52 2.61
C THR A 51 -2.11 0.81 2.78
N LEU A 52 -2.11 -0.46 3.21
CA LEU A 52 -3.33 -1.19 3.55
C LEU A 52 -4.09 -0.52 4.70
N LEU A 53 -3.39 -0.09 5.75
CA LEU A 53 -3.99 0.67 6.86
C LEU A 53 -4.58 1.98 6.37
N ALA A 54 -3.91 2.69 5.44
CA ALA A 54 -4.46 3.90 4.85
C ALA A 54 -5.78 3.63 4.11
N VAL A 55 -5.90 2.51 3.39
CA VAL A 55 -7.18 2.07 2.77
C VAL A 55 -8.23 1.79 3.83
N PHE A 56 -7.89 1.04 4.88
CA PHE A 56 -8.85 0.74 5.95
C PHE A 56 -9.39 1.99 6.65
N VAL A 57 -8.53 2.99 6.87
CA VAL A 57 -8.94 4.27 7.47
C VAL A 57 -9.77 5.09 6.49
N ALA A 58 -9.36 5.18 5.22
CA ALA A 58 -10.06 5.98 4.22
C ALA A 58 -11.46 5.44 3.87
N PHE A 59 -11.62 4.12 3.83
CA PHE A 59 -12.87 3.43 3.48
C PHE A 59 -13.57 2.80 4.69
N TRP A 60 -13.28 3.27 5.91
CA TRP A 60 -13.74 2.63 7.15
C TRP A 60 -15.26 2.40 7.16
N ASP A 61 -16.04 3.42 6.81
CA ASP A 61 -17.50 3.32 6.79
C ASP A 61 -18.00 2.30 5.76
N ASP A 62 -17.42 2.31 4.55
CA ASP A 62 -17.75 1.35 3.48
C ASP A 62 -17.41 -0.09 3.90
N ILE A 63 -16.26 -0.30 4.53
CA ILE A 63 -15.82 -1.60 5.04
C ILE A 63 -16.78 -2.09 6.13
N VAL A 64 -17.13 -1.23 7.09
CA VAL A 64 -18.08 -1.56 8.15
C VAL A 64 -19.46 -1.87 7.59
N ASP A 65 -19.90 -1.16 6.56
CA ASP A 65 -21.17 -1.40 5.89
C ASP A 65 -21.20 -2.74 5.15
N ILE A 66 -20.11 -3.09 4.44
CA ILE A 66 -19.97 -4.41 3.80
C ILE A 66 -20.00 -5.52 4.87
N LEU A 67 -19.28 -5.35 5.98
CA LEU A 67 -19.24 -6.33 7.07
C LEU A 67 -20.61 -6.52 7.75
N LYS A 68 -21.37 -5.43 7.95
CA LYS A 68 -22.70 -5.49 8.57
C LYS A 68 -23.79 -5.95 7.62
N LYS A 69 -23.67 -5.64 6.33
CA LYS A 69 -24.68 -5.92 5.29
C LYS A 69 -24.00 -6.54 4.05
N PRO A 70 -23.63 -7.83 4.12
CA PRO A 70 -22.84 -8.48 3.08
C PRO A 70 -23.58 -8.70 1.75
N PHE A 71 -24.92 -8.55 1.71
CA PHE A 71 -25.73 -8.73 0.50
C PHE A 71 -26.20 -7.40 -0.11
N THR A 72 -25.38 -6.35 -0.02
CA THR A 72 -25.68 -5.05 -0.63
C THR A 72 -25.28 -5.02 -2.11
N ARG A 73 -25.91 -4.12 -2.87
CA ARG A 73 -25.55 -3.87 -4.28
C ARG A 73 -24.06 -3.56 -4.45
N MET A 74 -23.47 -2.84 -3.49
CA MET A 74 -22.05 -2.53 -3.48
C MET A 74 -21.18 -3.80 -3.39
N THR A 75 -21.53 -4.73 -2.50
CA THR A 75 -20.81 -6.02 -2.40
C THR A 75 -20.91 -6.83 -3.68
N TYR A 76 -22.08 -6.83 -4.34
CA TYR A 76 -22.25 -7.50 -5.64
C TYR A 76 -21.39 -6.86 -6.74
N LEU A 77 -21.32 -5.52 -6.79
CA LEU A 77 -20.47 -4.80 -7.74
C LEU A 77 -18.99 -5.09 -7.53
N ILE A 78 -18.54 -5.25 -6.27
CA ILE A 78 -17.15 -5.58 -5.94
C ILE A 78 -16.80 -7.03 -6.33
N VAL A 79 -17.74 -7.98 -6.20
CA VAL A 79 -17.49 -9.40 -6.53
C VAL A 79 -17.50 -9.66 -8.04
N VAL A 80 -18.32 -8.90 -8.79
CA VAL A 80 -18.49 -9.08 -10.24
C VAL A 80 -17.50 -8.23 -11.04
N GLY A 81 -17.11 -7.06 -10.53
CA GLY A 81 -16.08 -6.20 -11.12
C GLY A 81 -14.68 -6.76 -10.92
#